data_AF-A0A8H6A981-F1
#
_entry.id   AF-A0A8H6A981-F1
#
_cell.length_a   1.000
_cell.length_b   1.000
_cell.length_c   1.000
_cell.angle_alpha   90.00
_cell.angle_beta   90.00
_cell.angle_gamma   90.00
#
_symmetry.space_group_name_H-M   'P 1'
#
loop_
_entity.id
_entity.type
_entity.pdbx_description
1 polymer ?
#
loop_
_entity_poly.entity_id
_entity_poly.type
_entity_poly.pdbx_seq_one_letter_code
_entity_poly.pdbx_strand_id
1 'polypeptide(L)'
;MPIDILPKALFFDVFGTVVKWRSSVIRELQEAAERALYNPHKSIPGDGRAQVLQMTFTDWLSIAEDWRESYGQFTGNFDPSRGFVSVDQHHYTALSKLLQQQEIGSLFIDSEKWDLAFCWH
;
A
#
# COMPACT_ATOMS: atom_id res chain seq x y z
N MET A 1 -21.75 -25.60 29.54
CA MET A 1 -23.17 -25.40 29.21
C MET A 1 -23.32 -25.53 27.71
N PRO A 2 -24.27 -26.32 27.18
CA PRO A 2 -24.55 -26.32 25.75
C PRO A 2 -25.04 -24.92 25.35
N ILE A 3 -24.64 -24.45 24.18
CA ILE A 3 -25.18 -23.22 23.62
C ILE A 3 -26.52 -23.61 22.97
N ASP A 4 -27.62 -23.42 23.69
CA ASP A 4 -28.98 -23.77 23.23
C ASP A 4 -29.55 -22.76 22.23
N ILE A 5 -28.87 -21.63 22.01
CA ILE A 5 -29.26 -20.60 21.05
C ILE A 5 -28.10 -20.33 20.10
N LEU A 6 -28.21 -20.84 18.87
CA LEU A 6 -27.21 -20.61 17.83
C LEU A 6 -27.29 -19.17 17.28
N PRO A 7 -26.13 -18.52 17.02
CA PRO A 7 -26.11 -17.25 16.31
C PRO A 7 -26.77 -17.37 14.93
N LYS A 8 -27.62 -16.39 14.58
CA LYS A 8 -28.29 -16.34 13.27
C LYS A 8 -27.56 -15.46 12.25
N ALA A 9 -26.71 -14.54 12.71
CA ALA A 9 -25.90 -13.66 11.89
C ALA A 9 -24.62 -13.26 12.62
N LEU A 10 -23.56 -12.99 11.88
CA LEU A 10 -22.28 -12.50 12.38
C LEU A 10 -21.84 -11.31 11.51
N PHE A 11 -21.42 -10.22 12.16
CA PHE A 11 -20.79 -9.08 11.51
C PHE A 11 -19.33 -9.04 11.90
N PHE A 12 -18.45 -8.95 10.91
CA PHE A 12 -17.02 -8.84 11.13
C PHE A 12 -16.43 -7.89 10.10
N ASP A 13 -15.37 -7.19 10.52
CA ASP A 13 -14.55 -6.41 9.62
C ASP A 13 -13.66 -7.33 8.77
N VAL A 14 -13.09 -6.81 7.70
CA VAL A 14 -12.18 -7.55 6.82
C VAL A 14 -10.74 -7.31 7.24
N PHE A 15 -10.30 -6.05 7.24
CA PHE A 15 -8.90 -5.67 7.39
C PHE A 15 -8.41 -5.81 8.83
N GLY A 16 -7.53 -6.78 9.08
CA GLY A 16 -7.01 -7.04 10.42
C GLY A 16 -7.89 -7.98 11.26
N THR A 17 -9.03 -8.40 10.71
CA THR A 17 -9.89 -9.43 11.31
C THR A 17 -9.79 -10.74 10.53
N VAL A 18 -10.19 -10.75 9.25
CA VAL A 18 -10.08 -11.96 8.40
C VAL A 18 -8.93 -11.88 7.39
N VAL A 19 -8.40 -10.68 7.12
CA VAL A 19 -7.27 -10.44 6.22
C VAL A 19 -6.09 -9.86 6.99
N LYS A 20 -4.92 -10.51 6.88
CA LYS A 20 -3.63 -10.01 7.41
C LYS A 20 -3.01 -8.99 6.45
N TRP A 21 -3.68 -7.85 6.28
CA TRP A 21 -3.33 -6.89 5.24
C TRP A 21 -1.90 -6.35 5.33
N ARG A 22 -1.38 -6.10 6.54
CA ARG A 22 -0.01 -5.58 6.75
C ARG A 22 1.03 -6.43 6.04
N SER A 23 1.05 -7.73 6.34
CA SER A 23 2.01 -8.66 5.73
C SER A 23 1.82 -8.79 4.23
N SER A 24 0.58 -8.77 3.74
CA SER A 24 0.31 -8.88 2.30
C SER A 24 0.80 -7.65 1.55
N VAL A 25 0.46 -6.44 2.01
CA VAL A 25 0.86 -5.18 1.38
C VAL A 25 2.38 -4.98 1.44
N ILE A 26 3.01 -5.28 2.58
CA ILE A 26 4.48 -5.23 2.70
C ILE A 26 5.14 -6.17 1.70
N ARG A 27 4.63 -7.41 1.59
CA ARG A 27 5.16 -8.36 0.62
C ARG A 27 5.03 -7.85 -0.82
N GLU A 28 3.87 -7.30 -1.20
CA GLU A 28 3.69 -6.74 -2.55
C GLU A 28 4.65 -5.58 -2.83
N LEU A 29 4.88 -4.69 -1.85
CA LEU A 29 5.87 -3.61 -1.97
C LEU A 29 7.28 -4.16 -2.18
N GLN A 30 7.69 -5.16 -1.38
CA GLN A 30 9.00 -5.79 -1.47
C GLN A 30 9.18 -6.50 -2.82
N GLU A 31 8.21 -7.32 -3.23
CA GLU A 31 8.27 -8.04 -4.50
C GLU A 31 8.28 -7.07 -5.70
N ALA A 32 7.51 -5.98 -5.65
CA ALA A 32 7.53 -4.97 -6.70
C ALA A 32 8.88 -4.24 -6.76
N ALA A 33 9.48 -3.93 -5.61
CA ALA A 33 10.81 -3.33 -5.54
C ALA A 33 11.88 -4.28 -6.10
N GLU A 34 11.84 -5.57 -5.75
CA GLU A 34 12.72 -6.59 -6.33
C GLU A 34 12.55 -6.70 -7.85
N ARG A 35 11.29 -6.81 -8.33
CA ARG A 35 10.99 -6.85 -9.77
C ARG A 35 11.57 -5.64 -10.49
N ALA A 36 11.44 -4.44 -9.92
CA ALA A 36 12.00 -3.23 -10.50
C ALA A 36 13.54 -3.26 -10.50
N LEU A 37 14.17 -3.60 -9.37
CA LEU A 37 15.63 -3.65 -9.18
C LEU A 37 16.34 -4.60 -10.16
N TYR A 38 15.72 -5.73 -10.48
CA TYR A 38 16.30 -6.76 -11.32
C TYR A 38 15.79 -6.72 -12.77
N ASN A 39 15.00 -5.72 -13.15
CA ASN A 39 14.58 -5.53 -14.54
C ASN A 39 15.76 -5.02 -15.41
N PRO A 40 16.28 -5.81 -16.36
CA PRO A 40 17.44 -5.43 -17.17
C PRO A 40 17.15 -4.29 -18.14
N HIS A 41 15.87 -3.99 -18.42
CA HIS A 41 15.44 -2.91 -19.30
C HIS A 41 15.22 -1.59 -18.57
N LYS A 42 15.44 -1.55 -17.25
CA LYS A 42 15.19 -0.38 -16.42
C LYS A 42 16.49 0.28 -16.01
N SER A 43 16.65 1.56 -16.36
CA SER A 43 17.73 2.39 -15.82
C SER A 43 17.28 2.98 -14.49
N ILE A 44 17.84 2.48 -13.39
CA ILE A 44 17.55 2.97 -12.05
C ILE A 44 18.73 3.85 -11.60
N PRO A 45 18.49 5.08 -11.14
CA PRO A 45 19.50 5.90 -10.49
C PRO A 45 20.22 5.15 -9.36
N GLY A 46 21.55 5.30 -9.25
CA GLY A 46 22.37 4.51 -8.32
C GLY A 46 22.04 4.74 -6.84
N ASP A 47 21.58 5.94 -6.50
CA ASP A 47 21.09 6.34 -5.18
C ASP A 47 19.82 5.57 -4.79
N GLY A 48 18.81 5.55 -5.65
CA GLY A 48 17.57 4.80 -5.41
C GLY A 48 17.81 3.29 -5.29
N ARG A 49 18.74 2.73 -6.07
CA ARG A 49 19.11 1.31 -5.97
C ARG A 49 19.74 0.98 -4.61
N ALA A 50 20.69 1.80 -4.15
CA ALA A 50 21.37 1.58 -2.88
C ALA A 50 20.42 1.74 -1.69
N GLN A 51 19.45 2.66 -1.78
CA GLN A 51 18.44 2.89 -0.75
C GLN A 51 17.55 1.65 -0.55
N VAL A 52 16.95 1.14 -1.63
CA VAL A 52 16.05 -0.03 -1.57
C VAL A 52 16.75 -1.26 -0.99
N LEU A 53 18.02 -1.49 -1.35
CA LEU A 53 18.81 -2.62 -0.86
C LEU A 53 19.11 -2.55 0.64
N GLN A 54 19.02 -1.37 1.25
CA GLN A 54 19.21 -1.16 2.69
C GLN A 54 17.90 -1.14 3.47
N MET A 55 16.76 -1.06 2.79
CA MET A 55 15.45 -1.02 3.44
C MET A 55 15.17 -2.33 4.20
N THR A 56 14.81 -2.18 5.46
CA THR A 56 14.42 -3.25 6.36
C THR A 56 12.92 -3.49 6.31
N PHE A 57 12.47 -4.59 6.92
CA PHE A 57 11.03 -4.84 7.10
C PHE A 57 10.31 -3.65 7.77
N THR A 58 10.96 -2.98 8.73
CA THR A 58 10.37 -1.84 9.44
C THR A 58 10.13 -0.65 8.52
N ASP A 59 11.03 -0.40 7.57
CA ASP A 59 10.87 0.69 6.60
C ASP A 59 9.67 0.42 5.68
N TRP A 60 9.54 -0.82 5.18
CA TRP A 60 8.38 -1.23 4.38
C TRP A 60 7.07 -1.20 5.18
N LEU A 61 7.11 -1.61 6.45
CA LEU A 61 5.97 -1.52 7.36
C LEU A 61 5.52 -0.07 7.54
N SER A 62 6.46 0.87 7.72
CA SER A 62 6.14 2.30 7.83
C SER A 62 5.41 2.80 6.59
N ILE A 63 5.90 2.46 5.39
CA ILE A 63 5.23 2.83 4.13
C ILE A 63 3.80 2.27 4.10
N ALA A 64 3.60 1.00 4.46
CA ALA A 64 2.29 0.36 4.41
C ALA A 64 1.30 0.98 5.44
N GLU A 65 1.77 1.31 6.64
CA GLU A 65 0.94 1.95 7.67
C GLU A 65 0.59 3.39 7.30
N ASP A 66 1.56 4.19 6.85
CA ASP A 66 1.32 5.56 6.42
C ASP A 66 0.37 5.60 5.21
N TRP A 67 0.47 4.60 4.32
CA TRP A 67 -0.45 4.46 3.19
C TRP A 67 -1.87 4.14 3.68
N ARG A 68 -2.02 3.23 4.65
CA ARG A 68 -3.33 2.91 5.24
C ARG A 68 -3.93 4.09 6.01
N GLU A 69 -3.11 4.81 6.76
CA GLU A 69 -3.53 6.01 7.48
C GLU A 69 -4.04 7.08 6.50
N SER A 70 -3.33 7.27 5.37
CA SER A 70 -3.75 8.23 4.35
C SER A 70 -5.17 7.95 3.81
N TYR A 71 -5.55 6.68 3.68
CA TYR A 71 -6.90 6.27 3.27
C TYR A 71 -7.94 6.61 4.35
N GLY A 72 -7.62 6.39 5.62
CA GLY A 72 -8.45 6.81 6.75
C GLY A 72 -8.69 8.33 6.74
N GLN A 73 -7.64 9.12 6.51
CA GLN A 73 -7.76 10.57 6.41
C GLN A 73 -8.57 11.02 5.17
N PHE A 74 -8.40 10.35 4.04
CA PHE A 74 -9.15 10.64 2.81
C PHE A 74 -10.65 10.40 2.99
N THR A 75 -11.02 9.25 3.55
CA THR A 75 -12.43 8.88 3.75
C THR A 75 -13.09 9.64 4.91
N GLY A 76 -12.32 10.03 5.93
CA GLY A 76 -12.81 10.79 7.08
C GLY A 76 -13.05 12.28 6.82
N ASN A 77 -12.42 12.86 5.79
CA ASN A 77 -12.45 14.31 5.52
C ASN A 77 -13.09 14.63 4.15
N PHE A 78 -14.24 14.05 3.86
CA PHE A 78 -14.95 14.29 2.60
C PHE A 78 -15.40 15.76 2.48
N ASP A 79 -15.07 16.38 1.35
CA ASP A 79 -15.43 17.76 1.02
C ASP A 79 -16.18 17.77 -0.33
N PRO A 80 -17.51 18.00 -0.34
CA PRO A 80 -18.31 17.97 -1.57
C PRO A 80 -18.00 19.12 -2.52
N SER A 81 -17.25 20.15 -2.09
CA SER A 81 -16.81 21.22 -2.97
C SER A 81 -15.60 20.84 -3.83
N ARG A 82 -14.91 19.75 -3.47
CA ARG A 82 -13.79 19.21 -4.26
C ARG A 82 -14.32 18.28 -5.36
N GLY A 83 -13.57 18.18 -6.45
CA GLY A 83 -13.85 17.20 -7.50
C GLY A 83 -13.79 15.77 -6.97
N PHE A 84 -14.52 14.87 -7.62
CA PHE A 84 -14.51 13.45 -7.26
C PHE A 84 -13.12 12.84 -7.45
N VAL A 85 -12.67 12.07 -6.46
CA VAL A 85 -11.44 11.27 -6.49
C VAL A 85 -11.82 9.84 -6.15
N SER A 86 -11.44 8.87 -6.98
CA SER A 86 -11.67 7.46 -6.67
C SER A 86 -10.72 6.97 -5.58
N VAL A 87 -11.09 5.89 -4.90
CA VAL A 87 -10.22 5.23 -3.91
C VAL A 87 -8.89 4.82 -4.54
N ASP A 88 -8.91 4.31 -5.77
CA ASP A 88 -7.71 3.89 -6.49
C ASP A 88 -6.80 5.08 -6.81
N GLN A 89 -7.40 6.21 -7.25
CA GLN A 89 -6.66 7.43 -7.51
C GLN A 89 -6.02 7.98 -6.23
N HIS A 90 -6.72 7.90 -5.09
CA HIS A 90 -6.14 8.25 -3.80
C HIS A 90 -4.97 7.33 -3.45
N HIS A 91 -5.13 6.01 -3.56
CA HIS A 91 -4.06 5.05 -3.28
C HIS A 91 -2.82 5.28 -4.16
N TYR A 92 -3.00 5.47 -5.47
CA TYR A 92 -1.91 5.80 -6.38
C TYR A 92 -1.18 7.09 -5.98
N THR A 93 -1.93 8.14 -5.66
CA THR A 93 -1.36 9.45 -5.28
C THR A 93 -0.61 9.37 -3.96
N ALA A 94 -1.18 8.69 -2.97
CA ALA A 94 -0.57 8.46 -1.67
C ALA A 94 0.72 7.62 -1.78
N LEU A 95 0.68 6.51 -2.53
CA LEU A 95 1.86 5.69 -2.78
C LEU A 95 2.96 6.50 -3.46
N SER A 96 2.64 7.25 -4.51
CA SER A 96 3.61 8.09 -5.22
C SER A 96 4.32 9.06 -4.28
N LYS A 97 3.59 9.68 -3.36
CA LYS A 97 4.14 10.58 -2.34
C LYS A 97 5.05 9.84 -1.35
N LEU A 98 4.61 8.69 -0.83
CA LEU A 98 5.37 7.90 0.14
C LEU A 98 6.68 7.37 -0.47
N LEU A 99 6.64 6.86 -1.70
CA LEU A 99 7.84 6.40 -2.41
C LEU A 99 8.82 7.55 -2.65
N GLN A 100 8.32 8.75 -2.97
CA GLN A 100 9.16 9.93 -3.13
C GLN A 100 9.81 10.37 -1.81
N GLN A 101 9.08 10.32 -0.69
CA GLN A 101 9.59 10.64 0.65
C GLN A 101 10.68 9.67 1.11
N GLN A 102 10.61 8.42 0.67
CA GLN A 102 11.61 7.39 0.93
C GLN A 102 12.76 7.39 -0.09
N GLU A 103 12.77 8.36 -1.01
CA GLU A 103 13.77 8.52 -2.08
C GLU A 103 13.87 7.32 -3.05
N ILE A 104 12.79 6.53 -3.13
CA ILE A 104 12.68 5.37 -4.03
C ILE A 104 11.62 5.59 -5.13
N GLY A 105 11.07 6.79 -5.25
CA GLY A 105 10.00 7.12 -6.21
C GLY A 105 10.40 6.89 -7.68
N SER A 106 11.69 7.06 -8.00
CA SER A 106 12.27 6.80 -9.33
C SER A 106 12.40 5.31 -9.67
N LEU A 107 12.27 4.43 -8.67
CA LEU A 107 12.30 2.99 -8.87
C LEU A 107 11.08 2.50 -9.65
N PHE A 108 9.94 3.21 -9.59
CA PHE A 108 8.67 2.76 -10.15
C PHE A 108 8.19 3.70 -11.25
N ILE A 109 7.78 3.13 -12.38
CA ILE A 109 7.04 3.86 -13.42
C ILE A 109 5.55 3.92 -13.05
N ASP A 110 4.80 4.78 -13.73
CA ASP A 110 3.41 5.05 -13.35
C ASP A 110 2.52 3.80 -13.41
N SER A 111 2.72 2.90 -14.38
CA SER A 111 1.95 1.66 -14.46
C SER A 111 2.20 0.73 -13.27
N GLU A 112 3.46 0.60 -12.81
CA GLU A 112 3.79 -0.23 -11.65
C GLU A 112 3.23 0.36 -10.35
N LYS A 113 3.16 1.68 -10.23
CA LYS A 113 2.50 2.35 -9.09
C LYS A 113 1.00 2.10 -9.09
N TRP A 114 0.36 2.08 -10.27
CA TRP A 114 -1.05 1.69 -10.39
C TRP A 114 -1.27 0.22 -10.04
N ASP A 115 -0.43 -0.68 -10.56
CA ASP A 115 -0.50 -2.11 -10.23
C ASP A 115 -0.37 -2.33 -8.71
N LEU A 116 0.58 -1.64 -8.07
CA LEU A 116 0.71 -1.65 -6.61
C LEU A 116 -0.51 -1.08 -5.90
N ALA A 117 -1.10 0.01 -6.40
CA ALA A 117 -2.30 0.59 -5.78
C ALA A 117 -3.46 -0.40 -5.73
N PHE A 118 -3.52 -1.38 -6.64
CA PHE A 118 -4.56 -2.40 -6.65
C PHE A 118 -4.37 -3.51 -5.60
N CYS A 119 -3.24 -3.57 -4.89
CA CYS A 119 -3.05 -4.56 -3.80
C CYS A 119 -4.00 -4.36 -2.60
N TRP A 120 -4.75 -3.25 -2.57
CA TRP A 120 -5.75 -2.95 -1.55
C TRP A 120 -7.14 -3.55 -1.82
N HIS A 121 -7.34 -4.21 -2.96
CA HIS A 121 -8.56 -4.92 -3.35
C HIS A 121 -8.46 -6.43 -3.15
#